data_AF-A0A8J7KSN6-F1
#
_entry.id   AF-A0A8J7KSN6-F1
#
_cell.length_a   1.000
_cell.length_b   1.000
_cell.length_c   1.000
_cell.angle_alpha   90.00
_cell.angle_beta   90.00
_cell.angle_gamma   90.00
#
_symmetry.space_group_name_H-M   'P 1'
#
loop_
_entity.id
_entity.type
_entity.pdbx_description
1 polymer ?
#
loop_
_entity_poly.entity_id
_entity_poly.type
_entity_poly.pdbx_seq_one_letter_code
_entity_poly.pdbx_strand_id
1 'polypeptide(L)'
;MQTGTLFRHCYEIDIGEGGGRGKHFTSEQATPLQIEFDIVKNADEEPNRHVLRLFNLSSETADAISIMDNVVRLSAGYVEHTGAMLAAVGVITSAITTVQDGGTVTEIEFLDGYQEMRDAALSVAYPKGTKADAALRDIAQKMNLKLMMADRLPFREFPHGYSYYGAARVALRKICGDSGLEWSIQNGELQVIKSNGYTPRRAVVLSASSGMIGSPTRTRIAAKEKSITEPKSASKGKATQAETEARKRQEAERRKQARQAKFLKKQKKDGWVVESLLLPQVNPGDIVKVEARKINAFMRVDAVRHSGSFYGDEWKTELNLREIVLDESDNKEKGATRR
;
A
#
# COMPACT_ATOMS: atom_id res chain seq x y z
N MET A 1 -21.73 -30.71 4.77
CA MET A 1 -20.37 -30.52 4.26
C MET A 1 -20.51 -29.75 2.96
N GLN A 2 -20.36 -28.42 2.99
CA GLN A 2 -20.38 -27.62 1.75
C GLN A 2 -19.03 -27.85 1.07
N THR A 3 -19.07 -28.51 -0.07
CA THR A 3 -17.96 -28.59 -1.03
C THR A 3 -17.50 -27.17 -1.34
N GLY A 4 -16.28 -26.83 -0.92
CA GLY A 4 -15.70 -25.52 -1.16
C GLY A 4 -15.59 -25.28 -2.66
N THR A 5 -16.23 -24.22 -3.14
CA THR A 5 -15.99 -23.72 -4.49
C THR A 5 -14.50 -23.36 -4.58
N LEU A 6 -13.74 -24.13 -5.36
CA LEU A 6 -12.36 -23.79 -5.69
C LEU A 6 -12.39 -22.52 -6.55
N PHE A 7 -12.02 -21.39 -5.97
CA PHE A 7 -11.80 -20.16 -6.74
C PHE A 7 -10.45 -20.28 -7.45
N ARG A 8 -10.43 -20.18 -8.78
CA ARG A 8 -9.19 -20.25 -9.53
C ARG A 8 -8.50 -18.90 -9.49
N HIS A 9 -7.26 -18.89 -9.04
CA HIS A 9 -6.42 -17.69 -9.04
C HIS A 9 -6.12 -17.23 -10.47
N CYS A 10 -6.09 -15.92 -10.67
CA CYS A 10 -5.60 -15.31 -11.90
C CYS A 10 -4.73 -14.08 -11.60
N TYR A 11 -3.69 -13.87 -12.39
CA TYR A 11 -2.83 -12.70 -12.30
C TYR A 11 -2.46 -12.16 -13.68
N GLU A 12 -2.07 -10.88 -13.66
CA GLU A 12 -1.45 -10.17 -14.78
C GLU A 12 -0.33 -9.31 -14.21
N ILE A 13 0.85 -9.38 -14.82
CA ILE A 13 2.04 -8.65 -14.38
C ILE A 13 2.68 -7.98 -15.58
N ASP A 14 2.85 -6.67 -15.50
CA ASP A 14 3.65 -5.89 -16.45
C ASP A 14 4.87 -5.30 -15.75
N ILE A 15 6.05 -5.50 -16.34
CA ILE A 15 7.31 -4.94 -15.84
C ILE A 15 8.09 -4.28 -16.97
N GLY A 16 8.37 -2.98 -16.85
CA GLY A 16 9.17 -2.26 -17.85
C GLY A 16 9.27 -0.77 -17.55
N GLU A 17 9.80 -0.01 -18.50
CA GLU A 17 9.90 1.45 -18.37
C GLU A 17 8.51 2.10 -18.22
N GLY A 18 8.41 3.17 -17.42
CA GLY A 18 7.16 3.89 -17.22
C GLY A 18 6.57 4.43 -18.53
N GLY A 19 5.37 3.97 -18.88
CA GLY A 19 4.68 4.34 -20.12
C GLY A 19 5.21 3.66 -21.40
N GLY A 20 6.21 2.80 -21.29
CA GLY A 20 6.82 2.05 -22.39
C GLY A 20 6.29 0.62 -22.54
N ARG A 21 6.90 -0.16 -23.44
CA ARG A 21 6.66 -1.61 -23.57
C ARG A 21 7.47 -2.35 -22.51
N GLY A 22 6.84 -3.27 -21.79
CA GLY A 22 7.48 -4.12 -20.79
C GLY A 22 7.36 -5.62 -21.11
N LYS A 23 7.87 -6.45 -20.20
CA LYS A 23 7.57 -7.88 -20.15
C LYS A 23 6.20 -8.06 -19.50
N HIS A 24 5.39 -8.91 -20.12
CA HIS A 24 4.04 -9.23 -19.67
C HIS A 24 3.97 -10.70 -19.26
N PHE A 25 3.40 -10.97 -18.09
CA PHE A 25 3.17 -12.33 -17.59
C PHE A 25 1.72 -12.47 -17.15
N THR A 26 1.06 -13.56 -17.55
CA THR A 26 -0.34 -13.81 -17.22
C THR A 26 -0.55 -15.26 -16.79
N SER A 27 -1.58 -15.50 -15.97
CA SER A 27 -2.05 -16.83 -15.64
C SER A 27 -2.82 -17.52 -16.78
N GLU A 28 -3.21 -16.79 -17.84
CA GLU A 28 -4.05 -17.32 -18.93
C GLU A 28 -3.28 -18.13 -20.00
N GLN A 29 -1.96 -18.29 -19.83
CA GLN A 29 -1.12 -19.10 -20.71
C GLN A 29 -1.15 -20.60 -20.34
N ALA A 30 -0.76 -21.47 -21.27
CA ALA A 30 -0.78 -22.92 -21.07
C ALA A 30 0.05 -23.41 -19.87
N THR A 31 1.19 -22.77 -19.61
CA THR A 31 2.06 -23.04 -18.46
C THR A 31 2.34 -21.73 -17.73
N PRO A 32 1.45 -21.33 -16.81
CA PRO A 32 1.59 -20.07 -16.11
C PRO A 32 2.80 -20.09 -15.17
N LEU A 33 3.45 -18.93 -15.09
CA LEU A 33 4.60 -18.71 -14.22
C LEU A 33 4.18 -18.85 -12.76
N GLN A 34 4.99 -19.53 -11.95
CA GLN A 34 4.78 -19.50 -10.51
C GLN A 34 5.16 -18.12 -9.98
N ILE A 35 4.26 -17.53 -9.22
CA ILE A 35 4.46 -16.22 -8.59
C ILE A 35 4.12 -16.27 -7.11
N GLU A 36 4.78 -15.42 -6.34
CA GLU A 36 4.38 -15.06 -4.99
C GLU A 36 4.39 -13.55 -4.82
N PHE A 37 3.42 -13.02 -4.11
CA PHE A 37 3.37 -11.59 -3.81
C PHE A 37 3.07 -11.31 -2.35
N ASP A 38 3.64 -10.22 -1.85
CA ASP A 38 3.37 -9.63 -0.55
C ASP A 38 3.23 -8.11 -0.72
N ILE A 39 1.98 -7.66 -0.80
CA ILE A 39 1.61 -6.27 -1.06
C ILE A 39 1.11 -5.65 0.23
N VAL A 40 1.89 -4.72 0.76
CA VAL A 40 1.58 -4.03 2.01
C VAL A 40 1.26 -2.57 1.74
N LYS A 41 0.08 -2.09 2.18
CA LYS A 41 -0.37 -0.71 2.01
C LYS A 41 -0.83 -0.09 3.33
N ASN A 42 -0.53 1.17 3.56
CA ASN A 42 -1.14 1.98 4.62
C ASN A 42 -1.40 3.42 4.16
N ALA A 43 -2.00 4.22 5.04
CA ALA A 43 -2.28 5.64 4.79
C ALA A 43 -1.17 6.59 5.27
N ASP A 44 0.05 6.09 5.53
CA ASP A 44 1.19 6.95 5.83
C ASP A 44 1.67 7.65 4.53
N GLU A 45 2.41 8.75 4.71
CA GLU A 45 3.05 9.49 3.63
C GLU A 45 4.29 8.80 3.03
N GLU A 46 4.78 7.73 3.66
CA GLU A 46 5.93 6.97 3.16
C GLU A 46 5.49 6.00 2.04
N PRO A 47 6.29 5.81 0.98
CA PRO A 47 5.98 4.87 -0.09
C PRO A 47 5.67 3.47 0.43
N ASN A 48 4.57 2.90 -0.06
CA ASN A 48 4.19 1.54 0.27
C ASN A 48 5.19 0.56 -0.36
N ARG A 49 5.61 -0.45 0.42
CA ARG A 49 6.63 -1.41 0.01
C ARG A 49 6.02 -2.75 -0.33
N HIS A 50 6.36 -3.24 -1.51
CA HIS A 50 5.80 -4.45 -2.08
C HIS A 50 6.91 -5.41 -2.48
N VAL A 51 6.58 -6.71 -2.46
CA VAL A 51 7.48 -7.77 -2.92
C VAL A 51 6.74 -8.65 -3.90
N LEU A 52 7.37 -8.94 -5.03
CA LEU A 52 6.94 -9.90 -6.04
C LEU A 52 8.08 -10.88 -6.28
N ARG A 53 7.80 -12.18 -6.23
CA ARG A 53 8.74 -13.25 -6.59
C ARG A 53 8.26 -13.95 -7.83
N LEU A 54 9.16 -14.11 -8.77
CA LEU A 54 8.95 -14.80 -10.04
C LEU A 54 9.90 -15.99 -10.09
N PHE A 55 9.34 -17.18 -10.34
CA PHE A 55 10.09 -18.43 -10.26
C PHE A 55 10.45 -18.93 -11.65
N ASN A 56 11.66 -19.48 -11.79
CA ASN A 56 12.13 -20.17 -12.99
C ASN A 56 12.12 -19.31 -14.25
N LEU A 57 12.41 -18.01 -14.11
CA LEU A 57 12.65 -17.13 -15.26
C LEU A 57 13.94 -17.55 -15.99
N SER A 58 13.94 -17.38 -17.32
CA SER A 58 15.19 -17.42 -18.09
C SER A 58 16.10 -16.26 -17.67
N SER A 59 17.42 -16.45 -17.77
CA SER A 59 18.39 -15.40 -17.45
C SER A 59 18.12 -14.10 -18.22
N GLU A 60 17.83 -14.20 -19.52
CA GLU A 60 17.47 -13.05 -20.35
C GLU A 60 16.24 -12.30 -19.81
N THR A 61 15.20 -13.03 -19.38
CA THR A 61 13.98 -12.40 -18.85
C THR A 61 14.24 -11.78 -17.49
N ALA A 62 14.97 -12.48 -16.61
CA ALA A 62 15.33 -11.97 -15.29
C ALA A 62 16.16 -10.68 -15.40
N ASP A 63 17.14 -10.64 -16.31
CA ASP A 63 17.97 -9.46 -16.54
C ASP A 63 17.14 -8.29 -17.10
N ALA A 64 16.22 -8.55 -18.04
CA ALA A 64 15.37 -7.53 -18.64
C ALA A 64 14.41 -6.86 -17.65
N ILE A 65 13.93 -7.59 -16.65
CA ILE A 65 12.98 -7.05 -15.65
C ILE A 65 13.68 -6.49 -14.40
N SER A 66 14.95 -6.81 -14.17
CA SER A 66 15.69 -6.41 -12.96
C SER A 66 16.31 -5.01 -13.03
N ILE A 67 15.83 -4.17 -13.95
CA ILE A 67 16.30 -2.80 -14.14
C ILE A 67 15.65 -1.90 -13.08
N MET A 68 16.46 -1.10 -12.38
CA MET A 68 15.97 -0.15 -11.38
C MET A 68 15.08 0.91 -12.02
N ASP A 69 14.14 1.45 -11.25
CA ASP A 69 13.14 2.43 -11.70
C ASP A 69 12.16 1.92 -12.78
N ASN A 70 12.26 0.66 -13.25
CA ASN A 70 11.16 0.03 -14.00
C ASN A 70 9.89 0.00 -13.14
N VAL A 71 8.74 0.14 -13.79
CA VAL A 71 7.43 0.06 -13.17
C VAL A 71 6.97 -1.39 -13.15
N VAL A 72 6.52 -1.86 -11.99
CA VAL A 72 5.80 -3.12 -11.80
C VAL A 72 4.32 -2.80 -11.65
N ARG A 73 3.47 -3.42 -12.46
CA ARG A 73 2.01 -3.45 -12.27
C ARG A 73 1.63 -4.90 -11.98
N LEU A 74 1.06 -5.15 -10.81
CA LEU A 74 0.54 -6.45 -10.41
C LEU A 74 -0.98 -6.38 -10.29
N SER A 75 -1.67 -7.14 -11.12
CA SER A 75 -3.08 -7.46 -10.97
C SER A 75 -3.24 -8.90 -10.51
N ALA A 76 -4.16 -9.13 -9.59
CA ALA A 76 -4.44 -10.42 -8.99
C ALA A 76 -5.94 -10.52 -8.70
N GLY A 77 -6.54 -11.71 -8.80
CA GLY A 77 -7.90 -11.96 -8.37
C GLY A 77 -8.31 -13.42 -8.58
N TYR A 78 -9.61 -13.62 -8.76
CA TYR A 78 -10.20 -14.93 -9.03
C TYR A 78 -10.97 -14.89 -10.36
N VAL A 79 -10.79 -15.94 -11.17
CA VAL A 79 -11.40 -16.05 -12.50
C VAL A 79 -12.92 -15.97 -12.42
N GLU A 80 -13.52 -16.61 -11.41
CA GLU A 80 -14.97 -16.73 -11.26
C GLU A 80 -15.66 -15.46 -10.73
N HIS A 81 -14.90 -14.42 -10.37
CA HIS A 81 -15.45 -13.19 -9.77
C HIS A 81 -15.23 -11.96 -10.68
N THR A 82 -14.20 -11.17 -10.39
CA THR A 82 -13.89 -9.92 -11.10
C THR A 82 -12.66 -10.05 -11.99
N GLY A 83 -12.10 -11.26 -12.14
CA GLY A 83 -10.81 -11.47 -12.77
C GLY A 83 -9.67 -10.82 -12.00
N ALA A 84 -8.53 -10.62 -12.67
CA ALA A 84 -7.38 -9.95 -12.11
C ALA A 84 -7.67 -8.45 -11.95
N MET A 85 -7.58 -7.93 -10.72
CA MET A 85 -7.70 -6.50 -10.43
C MET A 85 -6.37 -5.96 -9.93
N LEU A 86 -6.10 -4.68 -10.21
CA LEU A 86 -4.87 -4.00 -9.79
C LEU A 86 -4.67 -4.10 -8.27
N ALA A 87 -3.71 -4.93 -7.87
CA ALA A 87 -3.32 -5.12 -6.48
C ALA A 87 -2.24 -4.12 -6.06
N ALA A 88 -1.29 -3.81 -6.94
CA ALA A 88 -0.21 -2.88 -6.67
C ALA A 88 0.40 -2.30 -7.96
N VAL A 89 0.92 -1.08 -7.86
CA VAL A 89 1.83 -0.51 -8.86
C VAL A 89 2.94 0.26 -8.15
N GLY A 90 4.15 0.22 -8.69
CA GLY A 90 5.28 0.97 -8.14
C GLY A 90 6.57 0.74 -8.93
N VAL A 91 7.64 1.41 -8.52
CA VAL A 91 8.95 1.35 -9.19
C VAL A 91 9.90 0.39 -8.47
N ILE A 92 10.70 -0.36 -9.23
CA ILE A 92 11.68 -1.31 -8.71
C ILE A 92 12.79 -0.56 -7.98
N THR A 93 13.04 -0.96 -6.73
CA THR A 93 14.14 -0.46 -5.90
C THR A 93 15.18 -1.54 -5.58
N SER A 94 14.83 -2.81 -5.76
CA SER A 94 15.76 -3.94 -5.66
C SER A 94 15.22 -5.10 -6.47
N ALA A 95 16.10 -5.77 -7.23
CA ALA A 95 15.78 -7.00 -7.94
C ALA A 95 16.96 -7.96 -7.75
N ILE A 96 16.71 -9.14 -7.19
CA ILE A 96 17.74 -10.11 -6.83
C ILE A 96 17.29 -11.50 -7.29
N THR A 97 18.09 -12.13 -8.14
CA THR A 97 17.89 -13.52 -8.55
C THR A 97 18.75 -14.44 -7.69
N THR A 98 18.14 -15.46 -7.11
CA THR A 98 18.81 -16.47 -6.29
C THR A 98 18.48 -17.87 -6.80
N VAL A 99 19.45 -18.77 -6.77
CA VAL A 99 19.23 -20.20 -7.05
C VAL A 99 18.73 -20.88 -5.77
N GLN A 100 17.64 -21.65 -5.87
CA GLN A 100 17.07 -22.45 -4.80
C GLN A 100 16.97 -23.92 -5.25
N ASP A 101 16.74 -24.83 -4.30
CA ASP A 101 16.53 -26.24 -4.63
C ASP A 101 15.30 -26.38 -5.55
N GLY A 102 15.54 -26.82 -6.79
CA GLY A 102 14.48 -26.99 -7.79
C GLY A 102 14.23 -25.78 -8.71
N GLY A 103 15.05 -24.72 -8.66
CA GLY A 103 14.84 -23.59 -9.56
C GLY A 103 15.60 -22.29 -9.29
N THR A 104 15.17 -21.22 -9.95
CA THR A 104 15.60 -19.85 -9.67
C THR A 104 14.43 -19.03 -9.15
N VAL A 105 14.71 -18.04 -8.31
CA VAL A 105 13.72 -17.08 -7.82
C VAL A 105 14.27 -15.67 -8.02
N THR A 106 13.55 -14.86 -8.78
CA THR A 106 13.81 -13.42 -8.91
C THR A 106 12.86 -12.69 -7.97
N GLU A 107 13.42 -12.16 -6.87
CA GLU A 107 12.69 -11.32 -5.92
C GLU A 107 12.83 -9.85 -6.31
N ILE A 108 11.69 -9.20 -6.56
CA ILE A 108 11.57 -7.79 -6.92
C ILE A 108 10.89 -7.05 -5.78
N GLU A 109 11.59 -6.08 -5.22
CA GLU A 109 11.05 -5.08 -4.33
C GLU A 109 10.72 -3.84 -5.13
N PHE A 110 9.49 -3.36 -4.97
CA PHE A 110 9.01 -2.15 -5.64
C PHE A 110 8.20 -1.29 -4.68
N LEU A 111 8.24 0.02 -4.92
CA LEU A 111 7.64 1.03 -4.04
C LEU A 111 6.60 1.88 -4.79
N ASP A 112 5.42 2.05 -4.20
CA ASP A 112 4.33 2.89 -4.73
C ASP A 112 4.62 4.38 -4.49
N GLY A 113 4.61 5.18 -5.55
CA GLY A 113 4.84 6.63 -5.47
C GLY A 113 6.30 7.07 -5.21
N TYR A 114 7.26 6.14 -5.22
CA TYR A 114 8.64 6.45 -4.83
C TYR A 114 9.34 7.42 -5.77
N GLN A 115 9.21 7.23 -7.08
CA GLN A 115 9.84 8.11 -8.07
C GLN A 115 9.24 9.52 -8.00
N GLU A 116 7.91 9.60 -7.92
CA GLU A 116 7.16 10.85 -7.82
C GLU A 116 7.51 11.61 -6.55
N MET A 117 7.72 10.92 -5.43
CA MET A 117 8.16 11.54 -4.17
C MET A 117 9.65 11.93 -4.15
N ARG A 118 10.50 11.16 -4.84
CA ARG A 118 11.95 11.36 -4.91
C ARG A 118 12.31 12.53 -5.82
N ASP A 119 11.69 12.59 -7.00
CA ASP A 119 12.14 13.45 -8.11
C ASP A 119 11.32 14.75 -8.22
N ALA A 120 10.08 14.80 -7.72
CA ALA A 120 9.24 15.98 -7.87
C ALA A 120 9.69 17.15 -6.97
N ALA A 121 10.07 18.25 -7.61
CA ALA A 121 10.33 19.53 -6.99
C ALA A 121 9.30 20.59 -7.43
N LEU A 122 8.98 21.49 -6.52
CA LEU A 122 8.03 22.57 -6.74
C LEU A 122 8.76 23.91 -6.69
N SER A 123 8.33 24.80 -7.57
CA SER A 123 8.46 26.25 -7.45
C SER A 123 7.08 26.82 -7.69
N VAL A 124 6.44 27.33 -6.64
CA VAL A 124 5.04 27.84 -6.68
C VAL A 124 4.89 29.10 -5.85
N ALA A 125 3.99 29.96 -6.28
CA ALA A 125 3.51 31.11 -5.53
C ALA A 125 2.00 31.26 -5.72
N TYR A 126 1.28 31.35 -4.61
CA TYR A 126 -0.15 31.53 -4.55
C TYR A 126 -0.47 32.89 -3.91
N PRO A 127 -1.32 33.71 -4.52
CA PRO A 127 -1.72 34.98 -3.95
C PRO A 127 -2.56 34.78 -2.67
N LYS A 128 -2.77 35.90 -1.95
CA LYS A 128 -3.67 35.93 -0.80
C LYS A 128 -5.07 35.45 -1.20
N GLY A 129 -5.66 34.61 -0.35
CA GLY A 129 -7.01 34.07 -0.53
C GLY A 129 -7.10 32.80 -1.36
N THR A 130 -5.99 32.31 -1.92
CA THR A 130 -5.98 31.01 -2.61
C THR A 130 -6.30 29.89 -1.63
N LYS A 131 -7.22 29.00 -2.02
CA LYS A 131 -7.58 27.80 -1.26
C LYS A 131 -6.55 26.69 -1.45
N ALA A 132 -6.35 25.89 -0.42
CA ALA A 132 -5.40 24.79 -0.40
C ALA A 132 -5.68 23.72 -1.48
N ASP A 133 -6.93 23.56 -1.95
CA ASP A 133 -7.27 22.61 -3.01
C ASP A 133 -6.60 22.94 -4.35
N ALA A 134 -6.51 24.23 -4.70
CA ALA A 134 -5.80 24.68 -5.89
C ALA A 134 -4.32 24.29 -5.82
N ALA A 135 -3.68 24.51 -4.66
CA ALA A 135 -2.30 24.12 -4.45
C ALA A 135 -2.11 22.59 -4.53
N LEU A 136 -3.01 21.80 -3.96
CA LEU A 136 -2.94 20.35 -4.03
C LEU A 136 -3.12 19.81 -5.45
N ARG A 137 -3.99 20.41 -6.27
CA ARG A 137 -4.15 20.07 -7.70
C ARG A 137 -2.87 20.34 -8.49
N ASP A 138 -2.25 21.50 -8.30
CA ASP A 138 -0.98 21.84 -8.94
C ASP A 138 0.14 20.88 -8.55
N ILE A 139 0.21 20.51 -7.26
CA ILE A 139 1.22 19.58 -6.77
C ILE A 139 1.01 18.19 -7.38
N ALA A 140 -0.23 17.70 -7.40
CA ALA A 140 -0.55 16.43 -8.03
C ALA A 140 -0.14 16.40 -9.51
N GLN A 141 -0.45 17.48 -10.25
CA GLN A 141 -0.05 17.62 -11.64
C GLN A 141 1.48 17.63 -11.81
N LYS A 142 2.22 18.35 -10.96
CA LYS A 142 3.69 18.38 -11.00
C LYS A 142 4.34 17.05 -10.62
N MET A 143 3.67 16.27 -9.79
CA MET A 143 4.08 14.90 -9.46
C MET A 143 3.65 13.88 -10.53
N ASN A 144 2.90 14.30 -11.55
CA ASN A 144 2.29 13.42 -12.55
C ASN A 144 1.38 12.33 -11.93
N LEU A 145 0.71 12.67 -10.82
CA LEU A 145 -0.21 11.78 -10.11
C LEU A 145 -1.64 12.23 -10.32
N LYS A 146 -2.53 11.26 -10.55
CA LYS A 146 -3.96 11.52 -10.49
C LYS A 146 -4.34 11.84 -9.05
N LEU A 147 -5.05 12.95 -8.87
CA LEU A 147 -5.53 13.38 -7.56
C LEU A 147 -6.90 12.77 -7.27
N MET A 148 -7.00 12.07 -6.14
CA MET A 148 -8.24 11.61 -5.54
C MET A 148 -8.48 12.35 -4.23
N MET A 149 -9.62 13.04 -4.15
CA MET A 149 -10.06 13.78 -2.98
C MET A 149 -11.48 13.35 -2.61
N ALA A 150 -11.81 13.38 -1.32
CA ALA A 150 -13.20 13.30 -0.88
C ALA A 150 -13.98 14.57 -1.27
N ASP A 151 -15.31 14.46 -1.44
CA ASP A 151 -16.16 15.52 -2.02
C ASP A 151 -16.16 16.83 -1.22
N ARG A 152 -15.93 16.78 0.09
CA ARG A 152 -15.91 17.94 0.98
C ARG A 152 -14.74 17.85 1.95
N LEU A 153 -13.68 18.60 1.65
CA LEU A 153 -12.52 18.73 2.52
C LEU A 153 -12.44 20.15 3.09
N PRO A 154 -12.04 20.32 4.36
CA PRO A 154 -11.92 21.62 5.02
C PRO A 154 -10.67 22.39 4.55
N PHE A 155 -10.62 22.72 3.26
CA PHE A 155 -9.49 23.46 2.69
C PHE A 155 -9.36 24.84 3.32
N ARG A 156 -8.18 25.13 3.86
CA ARG A 156 -7.86 26.47 4.35
C ARG A 156 -7.45 27.37 3.20
N GLU A 157 -7.68 28.67 3.39
CA GLU A 157 -7.14 29.70 2.52
C GLU A 157 -5.77 30.16 3.00
N PHE A 158 -4.94 30.64 2.09
CA PHE A 158 -3.66 31.28 2.42
C PHE A 158 -3.89 32.78 2.70
N PRO A 159 -3.97 33.22 3.99
CA PRO A 159 -4.38 34.60 4.33
C PRO A 159 -3.36 35.66 3.91
N HIS A 160 -2.10 35.28 3.71
CA HIS A 160 -1.00 36.15 3.30
C HIS A 160 -0.37 35.71 1.98
N GLY A 161 -1.05 34.85 1.23
CA GLY A 161 -0.45 34.10 0.13
C GLY A 161 0.49 33.00 0.63
N TYR A 162 1.07 32.25 -0.29
CA TYR A 162 1.97 31.15 -0.01
C TYR A 162 2.99 31.01 -1.13
N SER A 163 4.28 31.04 -0.81
CA SER A 163 5.34 30.70 -1.75
C SER A 163 6.15 29.52 -1.22
N TYR A 164 6.59 28.65 -2.13
CA TYR A 164 7.36 27.48 -1.77
C TYR A 164 8.30 27.06 -2.89
N TYR A 165 9.53 26.72 -2.50
CA TYR A 165 10.52 26.06 -3.33
C TYR A 165 11.10 24.85 -2.58
N GLY A 166 11.08 23.68 -3.21
CA GLY A 166 11.61 22.45 -2.60
C GLY A 166 10.86 21.19 -3.01
N ALA A 167 11.08 20.10 -2.28
CA ALA A 167 10.49 18.79 -2.59
C ALA A 167 8.96 18.80 -2.45
N ALA A 168 8.25 18.21 -3.42
CA ALA A 168 6.79 18.22 -3.48
C ALA A 168 6.15 17.57 -2.24
N ARG A 169 6.71 16.46 -1.75
CA ARG A 169 6.26 15.76 -0.54
C ARG A 169 6.25 16.65 0.72
N VAL A 170 7.18 17.60 0.82
CA VAL A 170 7.27 18.51 1.98
C VAL A 170 6.17 19.57 1.90
N ALA A 171 5.88 20.09 0.70
CA ALA A 171 4.74 20.96 0.49
C ALA A 171 3.41 20.25 0.78
N LEU A 172 3.21 19.01 0.29
CA LEU A 172 2.03 18.20 0.59
C LEU A 172 1.84 18.04 2.09
N ARG A 173 2.89 17.60 2.81
CA ARG A 173 2.84 17.45 4.28
C ARG A 173 2.39 18.74 4.97
N LYS A 174 2.95 19.88 4.58
CA LYS A 174 2.61 21.18 5.18
C LYS A 174 1.17 21.60 4.87
N ILE A 175 0.78 21.60 3.60
CA ILE A 175 -0.54 22.06 3.15
C ILE A 175 -1.65 21.17 3.69
N CYS A 176 -1.47 19.84 3.64
CA CYS A 176 -2.42 18.90 4.20
C CYS A 176 -2.49 19.03 5.73
N GLY A 177 -1.34 19.06 6.41
CA GLY A 177 -1.27 19.18 7.86
C GLY A 177 -1.97 20.44 8.39
N ASP A 178 -1.71 21.58 7.76
CA ASP A 178 -2.32 22.86 8.14
C ASP A 178 -3.86 22.85 7.96
N SER A 179 -4.35 22.06 7.00
CA SER A 179 -5.77 21.91 6.66
C SER A 179 -6.47 20.74 7.38
N GLY A 180 -5.78 20.04 8.29
CA GLY A 180 -6.35 18.86 8.96
C GLY A 180 -6.68 17.71 7.99
N LEU A 181 -5.82 17.57 6.96
CA LEU A 181 -5.89 16.53 5.96
C LEU A 181 -4.70 15.57 6.12
N GLU A 182 -4.89 14.34 5.67
CA GLU A 182 -3.82 13.37 5.50
C GLU A 182 -3.75 12.96 4.02
N TRP A 183 -2.55 12.59 3.60
CA TRP A 183 -2.29 12.20 2.22
C TRP A 183 -1.45 10.93 2.18
N SER A 184 -1.64 10.16 1.12
CA SER A 184 -0.87 8.96 0.80
C SER A 184 -0.91 8.74 -0.71
N ILE A 185 -0.04 7.87 -1.23
CA ILE A 185 -0.12 7.41 -2.62
C ILE A 185 -0.64 5.98 -2.58
N GLN A 186 -1.71 5.72 -3.34
CA GLN A 186 -2.32 4.39 -3.44
C GLN A 186 -2.46 4.02 -4.91
N ASN A 187 -1.74 2.99 -5.33
CA ASN A 187 -1.69 2.49 -6.69
C ASN A 187 -1.40 3.62 -7.72
N GLY A 188 -0.42 4.49 -7.45
CA GLY A 188 -0.08 5.61 -8.32
C GLY A 188 -1.11 6.76 -8.37
N GLU A 189 -2.07 6.79 -7.44
CA GLU A 189 -2.97 7.94 -7.24
C GLU A 189 -2.61 8.68 -5.96
N LEU A 190 -2.50 10.01 -6.02
CA LEU A 190 -2.39 10.84 -4.83
C LEU A 190 -3.76 10.91 -4.14
N GLN A 191 -3.87 10.26 -3.00
CA GLN A 191 -5.07 10.24 -2.17
C GLN A 191 -4.97 11.31 -1.08
N VAL A 192 -5.97 12.19 -1.00
CA VAL A 192 -6.12 13.18 0.07
C VAL A 192 -7.48 13.03 0.73
N ILE A 193 -7.49 12.83 2.04
CA ILE A 193 -8.69 12.69 2.86
C ILE A 193 -8.59 13.56 4.12
N LYS A 194 -9.72 13.84 4.76
CA LYS A 194 -9.72 14.48 6.08
C LYS A 194 -8.91 13.62 7.05
N SER A 195 -8.17 14.24 7.98
CA SER A 195 -7.45 13.48 9.01
C SER A 195 -8.43 12.62 9.80
N ASN A 196 -8.11 11.34 9.92
CA ASN A 196 -9.01 10.30 10.42
C ASN A 196 -10.30 10.03 9.63
N GLY A 197 -10.50 10.66 8.47
CA GLY A 197 -11.64 10.44 7.58
C GLY A 197 -11.48 9.19 6.73
N TYR A 198 -12.28 9.12 5.65
CA TYR A 198 -12.32 7.99 4.74
C TYR A 198 -12.51 8.44 3.29
N THR A 199 -12.23 7.55 2.35
CA THR A 199 -12.41 7.78 0.91
C THR A 199 -13.89 7.69 0.52
N PRO A 200 -14.32 8.34 -0.57
CA PRO A 200 -15.69 8.20 -1.08
C PRO A 200 -15.96 6.85 -1.78
N ARG A 201 -15.02 5.90 -1.73
CA ARG A 201 -15.17 4.59 -2.40
C ARG A 201 -16.28 3.78 -1.73
N ARG A 202 -17.00 3.00 -2.53
CA ARG A 202 -18.08 2.12 -2.02
C ARG A 202 -17.50 1.06 -1.09
N ALA A 203 -18.16 0.86 0.04
CA ALA A 203 -17.72 -0.09 1.04
C ALA A 203 -17.87 -1.54 0.57
N VAL A 204 -16.85 -2.36 0.83
CA VAL A 204 -16.93 -3.82 0.67
C VAL A 204 -17.53 -4.43 1.94
N VAL A 205 -18.43 -5.40 1.77
CA VAL A 205 -19.00 -6.15 2.90
C VAL A 205 -18.14 -7.38 3.19
N LEU A 206 -17.67 -7.50 4.43
CA LEU A 206 -16.89 -8.61 4.96
C LEU A 206 -17.76 -9.42 5.92
N SER A 207 -18.22 -10.57 5.45
CA SER A 207 -19.07 -11.53 6.15
C SER A 207 -18.59 -12.95 5.87
N ALA A 208 -19.04 -13.93 6.66
CA ALA A 208 -18.73 -15.33 6.40
C ALA A 208 -19.16 -15.78 4.98
N SER A 209 -20.24 -15.21 4.45
CA SER A 209 -20.74 -15.47 3.09
C SER A 209 -20.05 -14.66 1.99
N SER A 210 -19.32 -13.59 2.33
CA SER A 210 -18.67 -12.69 1.35
C SER A 210 -17.14 -12.78 1.40
N GLY A 211 -16.61 -13.91 1.89
CA GLY A 211 -15.19 -14.22 1.83
C GLY A 211 -14.38 -13.88 3.07
N MET A 212 -14.99 -13.52 4.21
CA MET A 212 -14.25 -13.40 5.47
C MET A 212 -13.74 -14.77 5.93
N ILE A 213 -12.45 -14.84 6.25
CA ILE A 213 -11.77 -16.03 6.74
C ILE A 213 -11.68 -15.95 8.26
N GLY A 214 -12.07 -17.03 8.95
CA GLY A 214 -12.02 -17.09 10.40
C GLY A 214 -12.98 -16.11 11.09
N SER A 215 -12.49 -15.36 12.07
CA SER A 215 -13.29 -14.41 12.83
C SER A 215 -12.47 -13.16 13.18
N PRO A 216 -13.11 -11.97 13.23
CA PRO A 216 -12.42 -10.73 13.58
C PRO A 216 -11.73 -10.83 14.95
N THR A 217 -10.48 -10.38 14.99
CA THR A 217 -9.66 -10.34 16.19
C THR A 217 -9.48 -8.91 16.67
N ARG A 218 -9.89 -8.61 17.90
CA ARG A 218 -9.72 -7.27 18.47
C ARG A 218 -8.26 -7.01 18.79
N THR A 219 -7.71 -5.91 18.29
CA THR A 219 -6.35 -5.46 18.60
C THR A 219 -6.39 -4.28 19.56
N ARG A 220 -5.70 -4.42 20.70
CA ARG A 220 -5.35 -3.31 21.59
C ARG A 220 -3.87 -3.07 21.44
N ILE A 221 -3.48 -2.13 20.59
CA ILE A 221 -2.07 -1.75 20.49
C ILE A 221 -1.83 -0.70 21.58
N ALA A 222 -1.63 -1.19 22.81
CA ALA A 222 -1.05 -0.36 23.86
C ALA A 222 0.33 0.07 23.36
N ALA A 223 0.61 1.38 23.40
CA ALA A 223 1.92 1.95 23.13
C ALA A 223 2.95 1.38 24.11
N LYS A 224 3.48 0.18 23.85
CA LYS A 224 4.73 -0.26 24.44
C LYS A 224 5.83 0.45 23.67
N GLU A 225 6.14 1.67 24.10
CA GLU A 225 7.49 2.21 24.04
C GLU A 225 8.40 1.26 24.81
N LYS A 226 8.82 0.18 24.16
CA LYS A 226 10.08 -0.46 24.50
C LYS A 226 11.04 -0.08 23.40
N SER A 227 11.89 0.89 23.76
CA SER A 227 13.17 1.16 23.14
C SER A 227 13.73 -0.11 22.52
N ILE A 228 13.76 -0.15 21.18
CA ILE A 228 14.75 -0.97 20.49
C ILE A 228 16.05 -0.21 20.75
N THR A 229 16.67 -0.49 21.89
CA THR A 229 18.06 -0.12 22.12
C THR A 229 18.84 -0.83 21.03
N GLU A 230 19.42 -0.07 20.10
CA GLU A 230 20.39 -0.60 19.16
C GLU A 230 21.45 -1.39 19.96
N PRO A 231 21.62 -2.70 19.73
CA PRO A 231 22.72 -3.40 20.36
C PRO A 231 24.01 -2.88 19.73
N LYS A 232 24.85 -2.25 20.56
CA LYS A 232 26.20 -1.82 20.19
C LYS A 232 26.94 -2.98 19.53
N SER A 233 27.59 -2.67 18.42
CA SER A 233 28.43 -3.58 17.65
C SER A 233 29.47 -4.25 18.54
N ALA A 234 29.40 -5.58 18.64
CA ALA A 234 30.47 -6.40 19.21
C ALA A 234 31.58 -6.63 18.16
N SER A 235 32.79 -6.77 18.69
CA SER A 235 34.12 -6.61 18.07
C SER A 235 34.42 -7.38 16.77
N LYS A 236 35.32 -6.75 15.99
CA LYS A 236 35.96 -7.23 14.76
C LYS A 236 36.76 -8.51 14.95
N GLY A 237 36.38 -9.58 14.26
CA GLY A 237 37.30 -10.61 13.76
C GLY A 237 37.37 -10.49 12.23
N LYS A 238 38.50 -10.87 11.61
CA LYS A 238 38.65 -10.89 10.14
C LYS A 238 37.72 -11.95 9.54
N ALA A 239 36.54 -11.53 9.10
CA ALA A 239 35.60 -12.35 8.35
C ALA A 239 35.97 -12.36 6.86
N THR A 240 35.71 -13.48 6.19
CA THR A 240 35.87 -13.60 4.74
C THR A 240 34.86 -12.73 3.98
N GLN A 241 35.10 -12.45 2.70
CA GLN A 241 34.18 -11.64 1.88
C GLN A 241 32.78 -12.26 1.80
N ALA A 242 32.68 -13.59 1.68
CA ALA A 242 31.41 -14.32 1.66
C ALA A 242 30.63 -14.20 2.98
N GLU A 243 31.30 -14.31 4.13
CA GLU A 243 30.67 -14.12 5.45
C GLU A 243 30.22 -12.67 5.65
N THR A 244 30.96 -11.71 5.10
CA THR A 244 30.61 -10.29 5.17
C THR A 244 29.37 -9.97 4.34
N GLU A 245 29.24 -10.56 3.15
CA GLU A 245 28.04 -10.44 2.31
C GLU A 245 26.83 -11.14 2.92
N ALA A 246 26.99 -12.36 3.43
CA ALA A 246 25.91 -13.09 4.11
C ALA A 246 25.39 -12.32 5.33
N ARG A 247 26.29 -11.69 6.10
CA ARG A 247 25.94 -10.88 7.27
C ARG A 247 25.21 -9.59 6.88
N LYS A 248 25.63 -8.92 5.80
CA LYS A 248 24.92 -7.78 5.21
C LYS A 248 23.53 -8.16 4.70
N ARG A 249 23.38 -9.33 4.07
CA ARG A 249 22.09 -9.86 3.59
C ARG A 249 21.13 -10.16 4.74
N GLN A 250 21.60 -10.87 5.78
CA GLN A 250 20.79 -11.13 6.98
C GLN A 250 20.42 -9.84 7.72
N GLU A 251 21.31 -8.85 7.79
CA GLU A 251 21.00 -7.57 8.42
C GLU A 251 20.01 -6.74 7.60
N ALA A 252 20.12 -6.76 6.26
CA ALA A 252 19.17 -6.11 5.36
C ALA A 252 17.78 -6.76 5.45
N GLU A 253 17.69 -8.09 5.41
CA GLU A 253 16.45 -8.83 5.62
C GLU A 253 15.85 -8.57 7.00
N ARG A 254 16.65 -8.61 8.07
CA ARG A 254 16.17 -8.28 9.41
C ARG A 254 15.70 -6.84 9.53
N ARG A 255 16.36 -5.87 8.87
CA ARG A 255 15.89 -4.47 8.82
C ARG A 255 14.61 -4.36 8.00
N LYS A 256 14.49 -5.05 6.87
CA LYS A 256 13.28 -5.14 6.03
C LYS A 256 12.11 -5.70 6.84
N GLN A 257 12.29 -6.84 7.49
CA GLN A 257 11.30 -7.50 8.35
C GLN A 257 10.97 -6.67 9.59
N ALA A 258 11.96 -6.08 10.28
CA ALA A 258 11.73 -5.24 11.44
C ALA A 258 10.99 -3.94 11.06
N ARG A 259 11.26 -3.35 9.89
CA ARG A 259 10.53 -2.18 9.38
C ARG A 259 9.12 -2.53 8.94
N GLN A 260 8.92 -3.67 8.27
CA GLN A 260 7.60 -4.20 7.90
C GLN A 260 6.76 -4.56 9.15
N ALA A 261 7.38 -5.09 10.20
CA ALA A 261 6.73 -5.33 11.49
C ALA A 261 6.46 -4.03 12.28
N LYS A 262 7.30 -3.00 12.11
CA LYS A 262 7.08 -1.67 12.71
C LYS A 262 5.95 -0.91 12.00
N PHE A 263 5.78 -1.14 10.71
CA PHE A 263 4.69 -0.66 9.86
C PHE A 263 3.32 -1.19 10.34
N LEU A 264 3.21 -2.48 10.65
CA LEU A 264 2.00 -3.08 11.25
C LEU A 264 1.71 -2.57 12.68
N LYS A 265 2.71 -2.01 13.38
CA LYS A 265 2.62 -1.61 14.79
C LYS A 265 2.31 -0.13 15.05
N LYS A 266 2.24 0.71 14.03
CA LYS A 266 2.00 2.16 14.20
C LYS A 266 0.52 2.53 14.34
N GLN A 267 -0.34 1.58 14.74
CA GLN A 267 -1.71 1.86 15.15
C GLN A 267 -1.70 2.30 16.63
N LYS A 268 -1.94 3.59 16.89
CA LYS A 268 -2.08 4.16 18.24
C LYS A 268 -3.49 4.00 18.83
N LYS A 269 -4.38 3.21 18.22
CA LYS A 269 -5.81 3.15 18.57
C LYS A 269 -6.32 1.70 18.61
N ASP A 270 -7.34 1.44 19.42
CA ASP A 270 -8.10 0.18 19.43
C ASP A 270 -8.65 -0.11 18.03
N GLY A 271 -8.58 -1.38 17.60
CA GLY A 271 -8.99 -1.79 16.26
C GLY A 271 -9.34 -3.26 16.14
N TRP A 272 -9.46 -3.72 14.90
CA TRP A 272 -9.76 -5.10 14.54
C TRP A 272 -8.85 -5.56 13.40
N VAL A 273 -8.41 -6.81 13.47
CA VAL A 273 -7.80 -7.53 12.36
C VAL A 273 -8.86 -8.45 11.77
N VAL A 274 -9.04 -8.37 10.46
CA VAL A 274 -9.96 -9.22 9.69
C VAL A 274 -9.18 -9.83 8.53
N GLU A 275 -9.29 -11.14 8.35
CA GLU A 275 -8.79 -11.82 7.16
C GLU A 275 -9.95 -12.11 6.21
N SER A 276 -9.69 -12.06 4.91
CA SER A 276 -10.63 -12.42 3.87
C SER A 276 -9.93 -13.05 2.67
N LEU A 277 -10.73 -13.60 1.74
CA LEU A 277 -10.31 -13.80 0.35
C LEU A 277 -9.70 -12.52 -0.22
N LEU A 278 -8.94 -12.67 -1.30
CA LEU A 278 -8.24 -11.55 -1.90
C LEU A 278 -9.22 -10.46 -2.36
N LEU A 279 -8.91 -9.22 -1.95
CA LEU A 279 -9.65 -7.99 -2.26
C LEU A 279 -8.67 -6.92 -2.75
N PRO A 280 -8.10 -7.08 -3.95
CA PRO A 280 -7.02 -6.22 -4.46
C PRO A 280 -7.39 -4.73 -4.55
N GLN A 281 -8.68 -4.46 -4.71
CA GLN A 281 -9.24 -3.12 -4.86
C GLN A 281 -9.29 -2.31 -3.57
N VAL A 282 -9.14 -2.94 -2.40
CA VAL A 282 -9.23 -2.28 -1.10
C VAL A 282 -7.94 -1.53 -0.83
N ASN A 283 -8.05 -0.24 -0.53
CA ASN A 283 -6.93 0.60 -0.15
C ASN A 283 -7.11 1.17 1.28
N PRO A 284 -6.00 1.54 1.94
CA PRO A 284 -6.04 2.34 3.16
C PRO A 284 -6.87 3.60 2.99
N GLY A 285 -7.66 3.95 4.00
CA GLY A 285 -8.64 5.03 3.95
C GLY A 285 -10.03 4.59 3.49
N ASP A 286 -10.18 3.43 2.84
CA ASP A 286 -11.50 2.94 2.43
C ASP A 286 -12.34 2.51 3.63
N ILE A 287 -13.67 2.43 3.41
CA ILE A 287 -14.60 1.84 4.37
C ILE A 287 -14.85 0.37 4.00
N VAL A 288 -14.92 -0.48 5.02
CA VAL A 288 -15.49 -1.83 4.91
C VAL A 288 -16.63 -2.00 5.92
N LYS A 289 -17.62 -2.81 5.55
CA LYS A 289 -18.70 -3.22 6.46
C LYS A 289 -18.36 -4.60 7.00
N VAL A 290 -18.06 -4.72 8.29
CA VAL A 290 -17.80 -6.02 8.91
C VAL A 290 -19.09 -6.56 9.50
N GLU A 291 -19.45 -7.78 9.13
CA GLU A 291 -20.63 -8.51 9.60
C GLU A 291 -20.20 -9.86 10.19
N ALA A 292 -19.94 -9.85 11.49
CA ALA A 292 -19.53 -11.01 12.26
C ALA A 292 -20.28 -11.06 13.59
N ARG A 293 -20.23 -12.21 14.28
CA ARG A 293 -20.89 -12.36 15.59
C ARG A 293 -20.45 -11.33 16.63
N LYS A 294 -19.17 -10.92 16.61
CA LYS A 294 -18.59 -9.98 17.59
C LYS A 294 -18.66 -8.51 17.16
N ILE A 295 -18.94 -8.25 15.89
CA ILE A 295 -18.92 -6.89 15.32
C ILE A 295 -19.83 -6.80 14.12
N ASN A 296 -20.68 -5.77 14.10
CA ASN A 296 -21.54 -5.44 12.96
C ASN A 296 -21.48 -3.93 12.70
N ALA A 297 -20.44 -3.45 12.02
CA ALA A 297 -20.15 -2.02 11.92
C ALA A 297 -19.41 -1.65 10.62
N PHE A 298 -19.58 -0.41 10.18
CA PHE A 298 -18.70 0.18 9.18
C PHE A 298 -17.39 0.60 9.87
N MET A 299 -16.27 0.22 9.27
CA MET A 299 -14.95 0.47 9.78
C MET A 299 -14.06 1.04 8.68
N ARG A 300 -13.07 1.83 9.07
CA ARG A 300 -12.06 2.33 8.14
C ARG A 300 -10.88 1.36 8.10
N VAL A 301 -10.37 1.12 6.90
CA VAL A 301 -9.11 0.41 6.67
C VAL A 301 -7.94 1.35 6.95
N ASP A 302 -7.07 1.01 7.89
CA ASP A 302 -5.83 1.76 8.17
C ASP A 302 -4.63 1.19 7.42
N ALA A 303 -4.59 -0.13 7.31
CA ALA A 303 -3.57 -0.84 6.57
C ALA A 303 -4.16 -2.14 6.00
N VAL A 304 -3.59 -2.58 4.88
CA VAL A 304 -3.98 -3.80 4.21
C VAL A 304 -2.74 -4.55 3.73
N ARG A 305 -2.79 -5.87 3.84
CA ARG A 305 -1.78 -6.76 3.29
C ARG A 305 -2.46 -7.76 2.37
N HIS A 306 -2.10 -7.77 1.10
CA HIS A 306 -2.49 -8.80 0.16
C HIS A 306 -1.33 -9.76 -0.03
N SER A 307 -1.59 -11.06 0.10
CA SER A 307 -0.58 -12.08 -0.12
C SER A 307 -1.16 -13.26 -0.88
N GLY A 308 -0.36 -13.85 -1.75
CA GLY A 308 -0.76 -15.03 -2.49
C GLY A 308 0.43 -15.70 -3.16
N SER A 309 0.24 -16.99 -3.44
CA SER A 309 1.15 -17.83 -4.23
C SER A 309 0.31 -18.54 -5.27
N PHE A 310 0.70 -18.53 -6.55
CA PHE A 310 -0.19 -19.02 -7.61
C PHE A 310 -0.50 -20.52 -7.48
N TYR A 311 0.50 -21.34 -7.20
CA TYR A 311 0.34 -22.77 -6.88
C TYR A 311 0.19 -23.08 -5.38
N GLY A 312 0.18 -22.07 -4.51
CA GLY A 312 0.07 -22.23 -3.06
C GLY A 312 -1.34 -21.99 -2.51
N ASP A 313 -1.52 -22.31 -1.23
CA ASP A 313 -2.84 -22.67 -0.72
C ASP A 313 -3.77 -21.54 -0.27
N GLU A 314 -3.44 -20.25 -0.32
CA GLU A 314 -4.48 -19.22 -0.07
C GLU A 314 -4.06 -17.80 -0.50
N TRP A 315 -4.79 -17.24 -1.46
CA TRP A 315 -4.74 -15.80 -1.73
C TRP A 315 -5.65 -15.09 -0.74
N LYS A 316 -5.09 -14.13 0.00
CA LYS A 316 -5.80 -13.48 1.10
C LYS A 316 -5.51 -12.00 1.21
N THR A 317 -6.44 -11.33 1.88
CA THR A 317 -6.30 -9.96 2.36
C THR A 317 -6.39 -9.96 3.88
N GLU A 318 -5.39 -9.40 4.55
CA GLU A 318 -5.43 -9.05 5.97
C GLU A 318 -5.71 -7.55 6.09
N LEU A 319 -6.77 -7.17 6.80
CA LEU A 319 -7.18 -5.79 7.01
C LEU A 319 -7.00 -5.39 8.47
N ASN A 320 -6.28 -4.29 8.68
CA ASN A 320 -6.24 -3.58 9.95
C ASN A 320 -7.30 -2.49 9.93
N LEU A 321 -8.33 -2.66 10.76
CA LEU A 321 -9.52 -1.84 10.80
C LEU A 321 -9.57 -1.01 12.08
N ARG A 322 -10.14 0.18 11.97
CA ARG A 322 -10.47 1.01 13.12
C ARG A 322 -11.88 1.57 13.01
N GLU A 323 -12.43 1.94 14.16
CA GLU A 323 -13.74 2.58 14.24
C GLU A 323 -13.72 3.94 13.52
N ILE A 324 -14.80 4.23 12.81
CA ILE A 324 -15.00 5.53 12.17
C ILE A 324 -15.47 6.50 13.24
N VAL A 325 -14.60 7.44 13.60
CA VAL A 325 -14.96 8.57 14.46
C VAL A 325 -15.49 9.67 13.57
N LEU A 326 -16.81 9.90 13.61
CA LEU A 326 -17.43 11.02 12.92
C LEU A 326 -17.26 12.27 13.81
N ASP A 327 -16.68 13.34 13.28
CA ASP A 327 -16.65 14.62 13.98
C ASP A 327 -18.07 15.17 14.13
N GLU A 328 -18.40 15.70 15.30
CA GLU A 328 -19.72 16.26 15.62
C GLU A 328 -20.17 17.38 14.66
N SER A 329 -19.23 18.01 13.95
CA SER A 329 -19.50 19.02 12.92
C SER A 329 -20.32 18.47 11.75
N ASP A 330 -20.11 17.21 11.36
CA ASP A 330 -20.79 16.60 10.20
C ASP A 330 -22.25 16.24 10.52
N ASN A 331 -22.60 16.14 11.81
CA ASN A 331 -23.97 15.87 12.24
C ASN A 331 -24.85 17.14 12.19
N LYS A 332 -24.26 18.34 12.24
CA LYS A 332 -25.00 19.61 12.10
C LYS A 332 -25.47 19.87 10.67
N GLU A 333 -24.70 19.47 9.64
CA GLU A 333 -25.12 19.62 8.24
C GLU A 333 -26.31 18.72 7.88
N LYS A 334 -26.35 17.48 8.38
CA LYS A 334 -27.48 16.56 8.13
C LYS A 334 -28.77 16.97 8.86
N GLY A 335 -28.68 17.73 9.95
CA GLY A 335 -29.83 18.31 10.64
C GLY A 335 -30.42 19.54 9.92
N ALA A 336 -29.63 20.25 9.12
CA ALA A 336 -30.07 21.44 8.39
C ALA A 336 -30.83 21.12 7.09
N THR A 337 -30.69 19.91 6.54
CA THR A 337 -31.42 19.46 5.34
C THR A 337 -32.75 18.76 5.64
N ARG A 338 -33.18 18.73 6.91
CA ARG A 338 -34.45 18.13 7.37
C ARG A 338 -35.40 19.15 8.02
N ARG A 339 -35.32 20.42 7.65
CA ARG A 339 -36.31 21.43 8.05
C ARG A 339 -37.01 22.03 6.86
#